data_AF-A0A0J6YEW2-F1
#
_entry.id   AF-A0A0J6YEW2-F1
#
_cell.length_a   1.000
_cell.length_b   1.000
_cell.length_c   1.000
_cell.angle_alpha   90.00
_cell.angle_beta   90.00
_cell.angle_gamma   90.00
#
_symmetry.space_group_name_H-M   'P 1'
#
loop_
_entity.id
_entity.type
_entity.pdbx_description
1 polymer ?
#
loop_
_entity_poly.entity_id
_entity_poly.type
_entity_poly.pdbx_seq_one_letter_code
_entity_poly.pdbx_strand_id
1 'polypeptide(L)'
;MTDTMIANLNAETLRAVIRSMLAGDQEGQLATTFQKHVQSCLRRDIDIRPPTASFDTNGAISFHKTIENLRNMRMRILALLGCGLAFESLKIVGEIVQQSAPLAHHVDSAEDEDTLLSTLAGVDADLVQALTAIQSHLILNGARDHLAKAQIRALVELKQGLEECQRQNEAQGTEFVYERGMDMVEGILTMVKR
;
A
#
# COMPACT_ATOMS: atom_id res chain seq x y z
N MET A 1 -28.73 10.60 18.29
CA MET A 1 -28.17 11.96 18.23
C MET A 1 -26.77 11.95 17.63
N THR A 2 -25.85 11.12 18.13
CA THR A 2 -24.50 10.96 17.57
C THR A 2 -24.51 10.48 16.12
N ASP A 3 -25.35 9.51 15.75
CA ASP A 3 -25.47 9.05 14.35
C ASP A 3 -25.92 10.16 13.41
N THR A 4 -26.85 11.01 13.86
CA THR A 4 -27.29 12.19 13.12
C THR A 4 -26.15 13.17 12.91
N MET A 5 -25.31 13.40 13.92
CA MET A 5 -24.11 14.24 13.78
C MET A 5 -23.11 13.63 12.79
N ILE A 6 -22.77 12.35 12.94
CA ILE A 6 -21.83 11.64 12.05
C ILE A 6 -22.31 11.68 10.60
N ALA A 7 -23.61 11.48 10.36
CA ALA A 7 -24.19 11.48 9.02
C ALA A 7 -24.20 12.85 8.34
N ASN A 8 -24.11 13.94 9.10
CA ASN A 8 -24.25 15.31 8.57
C ASN A 8 -22.96 16.15 8.67
N LEU A 9 -21.94 15.69 9.42
CA LEU A 9 -20.64 16.34 9.43
C LEU A 9 -19.87 16.04 8.13
N ASN A 10 -19.19 17.05 7.59
CA ASN A 10 -18.25 16.83 6.51
C ASN A 10 -16.99 16.11 7.02
N ALA A 11 -16.24 15.50 6.10
CA ALA A 11 -15.06 14.69 6.43
C ALA A 11 -13.98 15.49 7.18
N GLU A 12 -13.82 16.78 6.89
CA GLU A 12 -12.78 17.58 7.53
C GLU A 12 -13.11 17.90 8.98
N THR A 13 -14.36 18.29 9.27
CA THR A 13 -14.84 18.47 10.64
C THR A 13 -14.74 17.17 11.43
N LEU A 14 -15.08 16.02 10.81
CA LEU A 14 -14.94 14.72 11.47
C LEU A 14 -13.47 14.40 11.80
N ARG A 15 -12.54 14.64 10.87
CA ARG A 15 -11.09 14.47 11.14
C ARG A 15 -10.61 15.39 12.25
N ALA A 16 -11.05 16.65 12.27
CA ALA A 16 -10.68 17.61 13.32
C ALA A 16 -11.17 17.15 14.70
N VAL A 17 -12.41 16.68 14.80
CA VAL A 17 -12.96 16.13 16.04
C VAL A 17 -12.17 14.91 16.50
N ILE A 18 -11.93 13.94 15.62
CA ILE A 18 -11.16 12.73 15.97
C ILE A 18 -9.74 13.09 16.42
N ARG A 19 -9.03 13.97 15.69
CA ARG A 19 -7.69 14.42 16.09
C ARG A 19 -7.70 15.12 17.45
N SER A 20 -8.69 15.95 17.73
CA SER A 20 -8.85 16.62 19.02
C SER A 20 -9.10 15.60 20.15
N MET A 21 -9.96 14.61 19.93
CA MET A 21 -10.20 13.53 20.89
C MET A 21 -8.94 12.71 21.15
N LEU A 22 -8.19 12.36 20.11
CA LEU A 22 -6.92 11.64 20.22
C LEU A 22 -5.83 12.47 20.90
N ALA A 23 -5.78 13.78 20.66
CA ALA A 23 -4.84 14.68 21.34
C ALA A 23 -5.15 14.83 22.84
N GLY A 24 -6.43 14.73 23.21
CA GLY A 24 -6.87 14.74 24.61
C GLY A 24 -6.74 13.39 25.33
N ASP A 25 -6.34 12.32 24.64
CA ASP A 25 -6.25 10.96 25.19
C ASP A 25 -4.97 10.76 26.02
N GLN A 26 -4.98 11.26 27.25
CA GLN A 26 -3.83 11.22 28.16
C GLN A 26 -3.36 9.79 28.48
N GLU A 27 -4.26 8.82 28.49
CA GLU A 27 -3.97 7.42 28.84
C GLU A 27 -3.75 6.52 27.61
N GLY A 28 -3.94 7.02 26.39
CA GLY A 28 -3.77 6.26 25.15
C GLY A 28 -4.84 5.18 24.89
N GLN A 29 -5.88 5.10 25.72
CA GLN A 29 -6.91 4.07 25.63
C GLN A 29 -7.82 4.28 24.43
N LEU A 30 -8.16 5.54 24.14
CA LEU A 30 -8.99 5.88 22.98
C LEU A 30 -8.25 5.58 21.69
N ALA A 31 -6.98 5.99 21.57
CA ALA A 31 -6.15 5.74 20.41
C ALA A 31 -6.02 4.24 20.12
N THR A 32 -5.73 3.45 21.16
CA THR A 32 -5.60 1.99 21.04
C THR A 32 -6.91 1.33 20.61
N THR A 33 -8.04 1.74 21.22
CA THR A 33 -9.37 1.18 20.91
C THR A 33 -9.82 1.57 19.50
N PHE A 34 -9.63 2.83 19.13
CA PHE A 34 -9.91 3.34 17.79
C PHE A 34 -9.11 2.58 16.73
N GLN A 35 -7.80 2.43 16.93
CA GLN A 35 -6.94 1.68 16.01
C GLN A 35 -7.42 0.24 15.84
N LYS A 36 -7.74 -0.49 16.93
CA LYS A 36 -8.25 -1.86 16.85
C LYS A 36 -9.55 -1.95 16.05
N HIS A 37 -10.48 -1.02 16.23
CA HIS A 37 -11.72 -0.98 15.46
C HIS A 37 -11.48 -0.68 13.98
N VAL A 38 -10.59 0.27 13.67
CA VAL A 38 -10.20 0.60 12.29
C VAL A 38 -9.55 -0.60 11.62
N GLN A 39 -8.61 -1.29 12.28
CA GLN A 39 -7.99 -2.51 11.77
C GLN A 39 -9.02 -3.59 11.46
N SER A 40 -9.99 -3.81 12.37
CA SER A 40 -11.07 -4.78 12.17
C SER A 40 -11.95 -4.41 10.97
N CYS A 41 -12.28 -3.13 10.82
CA CYS A 41 -13.05 -2.63 9.70
C CYS A 41 -12.32 -2.81 8.36
N LEU A 42 -11.04 -2.42 8.30
CA LEU A 42 -10.22 -2.50 7.09
C LEU A 42 -9.96 -3.94 6.66
N ARG A 43 -9.68 -4.86 7.60
CA ARG A 43 -9.55 -6.29 7.30
C ARG A 43 -10.84 -6.86 6.70
N ARG A 44 -11.98 -6.53 7.30
CA ARG A 44 -13.29 -6.94 6.77
C ARG A 44 -13.53 -6.36 5.38
N ASP A 45 -13.17 -5.11 5.15
CA ASP A 45 -13.31 -4.47 3.84
C ASP A 45 -12.42 -5.13 2.78
N ILE A 46 -11.20 -5.57 3.15
CA ILE A 46 -10.33 -6.38 2.27
C ILE A 46 -10.99 -7.71 1.92
N ASP A 47 -11.60 -8.39 2.90
CA ASP A 47 -12.24 -9.69 2.66
C ASP A 47 -13.49 -9.58 1.77
N ILE A 48 -14.30 -8.52 1.94
CA ILE A 48 -15.53 -8.31 1.17
C ILE A 48 -15.21 -7.77 -0.22
N ARG A 49 -14.25 -6.85 -0.31
CA ARG A 49 -13.80 -6.21 -1.54
C ARG A 49 -12.30 -6.43 -1.61
N PRO A 50 -11.86 -7.61 -2.09
CA PRO A 50 -10.46 -7.81 -2.34
C PRO A 50 -9.99 -6.64 -3.18
N PRO A 51 -8.88 -5.99 -2.80
CA PRO A 51 -8.17 -5.17 -3.76
C PRO A 51 -7.95 -6.12 -4.93
N THR A 52 -8.56 -5.79 -6.04
CA THR A 52 -8.14 -6.31 -7.32
C THR A 52 -7.82 -5.05 -8.05
N ALA A 53 -6.54 -4.76 -8.19
CA ALA A 53 -6.13 -3.93 -9.31
C ALA A 53 -6.74 -4.60 -10.55
N SER A 54 -7.80 -4.01 -11.09
CA SER A 54 -8.23 -4.30 -12.45
C SER A 54 -7.88 -3.04 -13.19
N PHE A 55 -6.58 -2.86 -13.41
CA PHE A 55 -6.18 -1.86 -14.37
C PHE A 55 -6.49 -2.39 -15.74
N ASP A 56 -6.88 -1.46 -16.60
CA ASP A 56 -7.07 -1.82 -17.97
C ASP A 56 -5.74 -1.97 -18.66
N THR A 57 -5.36 -3.23 -18.77
CA THR A 57 -4.18 -3.68 -19.52
C THR A 57 -4.51 -3.92 -20.99
N ASN A 58 -5.77 -3.69 -21.42
CA ASN A 58 -6.26 -3.98 -22.77
C ASN A 58 -6.85 -2.75 -23.53
N GLY A 59 -6.82 -1.54 -22.97
CA GLY A 59 -7.37 -0.32 -23.58
C GLY A 59 -8.90 -0.14 -23.48
N ALA A 60 -9.62 -0.94 -22.69
CA ALA A 60 -11.05 -0.82 -22.43
C ALA A 60 -11.48 0.31 -21.46
N ILE A 61 -10.57 0.86 -20.66
CA ILE A 61 -10.80 1.91 -19.65
C ILE A 61 -9.87 3.09 -19.98
N SER A 62 -10.37 4.32 -19.85
CA SER A 62 -9.55 5.50 -20.11
C SER A 62 -8.37 5.63 -19.15
N PHE A 63 -7.24 6.15 -19.66
CA PHE A 63 -6.04 6.43 -18.87
C PHE A 63 -6.34 7.19 -17.57
N HIS A 64 -7.16 8.24 -17.65
CA HIS A 64 -7.60 9.01 -16.47
C HIS A 64 -8.23 8.13 -15.39
N LYS A 65 -9.07 7.15 -15.77
CA LYS A 65 -9.72 6.26 -14.82
C LYS A 65 -8.75 5.24 -14.23
N THR A 66 -7.76 4.77 -15.01
CA THR A 66 -6.65 3.96 -14.50
C THR A 66 -5.84 4.71 -13.42
N ILE A 67 -5.49 5.97 -13.67
CA ILE A 67 -4.81 6.82 -12.68
C ILE A 67 -5.67 7.06 -11.43
N GLU A 68 -6.98 7.30 -11.59
CA GLU A 68 -7.90 7.43 -10.46
C GLU A 68 -7.93 6.15 -9.60
N ASN A 69 -7.98 4.98 -10.24
CA ASN A 69 -7.95 3.68 -9.56
C ASN A 69 -6.63 3.45 -8.82
N LEU A 70 -5.48 3.81 -9.42
CA LEU A 70 -4.16 3.77 -8.78
C LEU A 70 -4.16 4.64 -7.51
N ARG A 71 -4.63 5.89 -7.62
CA ARG A 71 -4.72 6.81 -6.47
C ARG A 71 -5.61 6.26 -5.36
N ASN A 72 -6.76 5.66 -5.70
CA ASN A 72 -7.66 5.05 -4.74
C ASN A 72 -7.00 3.86 -4.01
N MET A 73 -6.24 3.02 -4.72
CA MET A 73 -5.48 1.93 -4.09
C MET A 73 -4.36 2.45 -3.19
N ARG A 74 -3.65 3.49 -3.60
CA ARG A 74 -2.66 4.17 -2.74
C ARG A 74 -3.28 4.69 -1.45
N MET A 75 -4.44 5.32 -1.51
CA MET A 75 -5.17 5.76 -0.31
C MET A 75 -5.50 4.58 0.63
N ARG A 76 -5.83 3.41 0.07
CA ARG A 76 -6.07 2.19 0.85
C ARG A 76 -4.78 1.65 1.48
N ILE A 77 -3.68 1.63 0.73
CA ILE A 77 -2.34 1.28 1.24
C ILE A 77 -1.98 2.16 2.44
N LEU A 78 -2.11 3.48 2.29
CA LEU A 78 -1.81 4.44 3.36
C LEU A 78 -2.72 4.28 4.58
N ALA A 79 -4.00 3.96 4.40
CA ALA A 79 -4.91 3.70 5.51
C ALA A 79 -4.51 2.43 6.30
N LEU A 80 -4.09 1.37 5.60
CA LEU A 80 -3.58 0.14 6.22
C LEU A 80 -2.26 0.41 6.96
N LEU A 81 -1.33 1.14 6.34
CA LEU A 81 -0.07 1.52 6.97
C LEU A 81 -0.29 2.37 8.22
N GLY A 82 -1.16 3.38 8.14
CA GLY A 82 -1.48 4.27 9.24
C GLY A 82 -2.10 3.58 10.46
N CYS A 83 -2.64 2.37 10.30
CA CYS A 83 -3.14 1.57 11.41
C CYS A 83 -2.26 0.36 11.76
N GLY A 84 -1.05 0.25 11.19
CA GLY A 84 -0.08 -0.81 11.51
C GLY A 84 -0.32 -2.14 10.80
N LEU A 85 -1.04 -2.14 9.68
CA LEU A 85 -1.34 -3.34 8.87
C LEU A 85 -0.42 -3.42 7.63
N ALA A 86 0.90 -3.39 7.85
CA ALA A 86 1.90 -3.33 6.78
C ALA A 86 1.87 -4.55 5.85
N PHE A 87 1.66 -5.77 6.37
CA PHE A 87 1.59 -6.96 5.51
C PHE A 87 0.32 -6.99 4.67
N GLU A 88 -0.81 -6.52 5.21
CA GLU A 88 -2.04 -6.38 4.45
C GLU A 88 -1.89 -5.34 3.34
N SER A 89 -1.15 -4.24 3.57
CA SER A 89 -0.89 -3.23 2.53
C SER A 89 0.02 -3.77 1.41
N LEU A 90 0.99 -4.64 1.72
CA LEU A 90 1.86 -5.26 0.72
C LEU A 90 1.10 -6.10 -0.32
N LYS A 91 -0.06 -6.66 0.03
CA LYS A 91 -0.90 -7.39 -0.93
C LYS A 91 -1.37 -6.48 -2.07
N ILE A 92 -1.84 -5.29 -1.72
CA ILE A 92 -2.28 -4.27 -2.69
C ILE A 92 -1.10 -3.81 -3.53
N VAL A 93 0.04 -3.55 -2.90
CA VAL A 93 1.26 -3.16 -3.63
C VAL A 93 1.66 -4.24 -4.63
N GLY A 94 1.66 -5.52 -4.22
CA GLY A 94 2.00 -6.64 -5.10
C GLY A 94 1.10 -6.71 -6.34
N GLU A 95 -0.19 -6.50 -6.19
CA GLU A 95 -1.13 -6.44 -7.33
C GLU A 95 -0.83 -5.28 -8.27
N ILE A 96 -0.46 -4.10 -7.72
CA ILE A 96 -0.09 -2.94 -8.53
C ILE A 96 1.18 -3.23 -9.33
N VAL A 97 2.21 -3.76 -8.67
CA VAL A 97 3.49 -4.12 -9.29
C VAL A 97 3.30 -5.12 -10.43
N GLN A 98 2.45 -6.14 -10.23
CA GLN A 98 2.19 -7.16 -11.26
C GLN A 98 1.52 -6.59 -12.52
N GLN A 99 0.82 -5.46 -12.40
CA GLN A 99 0.07 -4.87 -13.50
C GLN A 99 0.70 -3.58 -14.03
N SER A 100 1.75 -3.05 -13.42
CA SER A 100 2.28 -1.74 -13.79
C SER A 100 3.03 -1.73 -15.11
N ALA A 101 3.81 -2.77 -15.44
CA ALA A 101 4.58 -2.79 -16.68
C ALA A 101 3.68 -2.70 -17.94
N PRO A 102 2.57 -3.46 -18.04
CA PRO A 102 1.64 -3.33 -19.16
C PRO A 102 1.00 -1.94 -19.32
N LEU A 103 0.92 -1.12 -18.27
CA LEU A 103 0.26 0.19 -18.35
C LEU A 103 1.01 1.19 -19.21
N ALA A 104 2.33 1.04 -19.36
CA ALA A 104 3.13 1.93 -20.19
C ALA A 104 2.71 1.91 -21.68
N HIS A 105 2.07 0.83 -22.16
CA HIS A 105 1.58 0.74 -23.55
C HIS A 105 0.31 1.54 -23.82
N HIS A 106 -0.41 1.97 -22.77
CA HIS A 106 -1.71 2.64 -22.89
C HIS A 106 -1.60 4.14 -22.65
N VAL A 107 -0.41 4.67 -22.90
CA VAL A 107 -0.06 6.08 -22.71
C VAL A 107 0.07 6.72 -24.08
N ASP A 108 -0.84 7.64 -24.40
CA ASP A 108 -0.91 8.29 -25.72
C ASP A 108 -0.08 9.59 -25.79
N SER A 109 0.44 10.08 -24.65
CA SER A 109 1.16 11.35 -24.56
C SER A 109 2.27 11.33 -23.52
N ALA A 110 3.30 12.16 -23.71
CA ALA A 110 4.39 12.30 -22.74
C ALA A 110 3.90 12.80 -21.36
N GLU A 111 2.86 13.65 -21.32
CA GLU A 111 2.27 14.14 -20.06
C GLU A 111 1.58 13.02 -19.28
N ASP A 112 0.93 12.09 -19.98
CA ASP A 112 0.32 10.90 -19.39
C ASP A 112 1.41 9.93 -18.89
N GLU A 113 2.53 9.81 -19.61
CA GLU A 113 3.68 8.99 -19.21
C GLU A 113 4.26 9.49 -17.87
N ASP A 114 4.55 10.80 -17.81
CA ASP A 114 5.05 11.45 -16.59
C ASP A 114 4.07 11.27 -15.42
N THR A 115 2.76 11.38 -15.69
CA THR A 115 1.72 11.19 -14.68
C THR A 115 1.68 9.75 -14.17
N LEU A 116 1.83 8.76 -15.05
CA LEU A 116 1.88 7.35 -14.70
C LEU A 116 3.13 7.06 -13.86
N LEU A 117 4.32 7.43 -14.35
CA LEU A 117 5.59 7.22 -13.68
C LEU A 117 5.61 7.88 -12.29
N SER A 118 5.15 9.13 -12.18
CA SER A 118 5.01 9.83 -10.90
C SER A 118 4.05 9.12 -9.93
N THR A 119 2.94 8.59 -10.46
CA THR A 119 1.97 7.85 -9.64
C THR A 119 2.56 6.54 -9.12
N LEU A 120 3.27 5.79 -9.96
CA LEU A 120 3.92 4.52 -9.60
C LEU A 120 5.14 4.73 -8.68
N ALA A 121 5.93 5.79 -8.89
CA ALA A 121 6.99 6.19 -7.95
C ALA A 121 6.42 6.52 -6.55
N GLY A 122 5.19 7.03 -6.51
CA GLY A 122 4.43 7.17 -5.27
C GLY A 122 4.08 5.82 -4.62
N VAL A 123 3.75 4.80 -5.41
CA VAL A 123 3.53 3.42 -4.91
C VAL A 123 4.82 2.83 -4.35
N ASP A 124 5.96 3.06 -5.01
CA ASP A 124 7.28 2.66 -4.49
C ASP A 124 7.57 3.34 -3.14
N ALA A 125 7.26 4.62 -2.99
CA ALA A 125 7.39 5.30 -1.70
C ALA A 125 6.51 4.66 -0.61
N ASP A 126 5.26 4.30 -0.93
CA ASP A 126 4.36 3.62 0.00
C ASP A 126 4.85 2.20 0.34
N LEU A 127 5.46 1.50 -0.63
CA LEU A 127 6.12 0.20 -0.45
C LEU A 127 7.31 0.30 0.52
N VAL A 128 8.19 1.29 0.32
CA VAL A 128 9.33 1.54 1.22
C VAL A 128 8.83 1.83 2.64
N GLN A 129 7.75 2.59 2.81
CA GLN A 129 7.16 2.83 4.14
C GLN A 129 6.65 1.53 4.79
N ALA A 130 5.97 0.67 4.02
CA ALA A 130 5.51 -0.63 4.49
C ALA A 130 6.67 -1.52 4.96
N LEU A 131 7.70 -1.63 4.13
CA LEU A 131 8.90 -2.41 4.42
C LEU A 131 9.68 -1.82 5.60
N THR A 132 9.72 -0.49 5.75
CA THR A 132 10.33 0.19 6.91
C THR A 132 9.62 -0.19 8.20
N ALA A 133 8.28 -0.22 8.19
CA ALA A 133 7.51 -0.63 9.36
C ALA A 133 7.82 -2.10 9.75
N ILE A 134 7.90 -2.99 8.75
CA ILE A 134 8.25 -4.41 8.95
C ILE A 134 9.68 -4.56 9.48
N GLN A 135 10.65 -3.86 8.87
CA GLN A 135 12.04 -3.89 9.29
C GLN A 135 12.21 -3.36 10.71
N SER A 136 11.55 -2.25 11.04
CA SER A 136 11.59 -1.66 12.39
C SER A 136 11.04 -2.64 13.43
N HIS A 137 9.94 -3.33 13.11
CA HIS A 137 9.39 -4.36 13.98
C HIS A 137 10.38 -5.51 14.23
N LEU A 138 11.07 -5.99 13.19
CA LEU A 138 12.10 -7.04 13.32
C LEU A 138 13.30 -6.57 14.17
N ILE A 139 13.75 -5.32 14.00
CA ILE A 139 14.87 -4.76 14.76
C ILE A 139 14.50 -4.62 16.24
N LEU A 140 13.31 -4.09 16.53
CA LEU A 140 12.86 -3.84 17.90
C LEU A 140 12.61 -5.12 18.69
N ASN A 141 12.05 -6.15 18.04
CA ASN A 141 11.71 -7.40 18.72
C ASN A 141 12.83 -8.46 18.67
N GLY A 142 13.87 -8.23 17.86
CA GLY A 142 15.07 -9.06 17.76
C GLY A 142 14.76 -10.50 17.33
N ALA A 143 15.65 -11.43 17.69
CA ALA A 143 15.56 -12.85 17.31
C ALA A 143 14.43 -13.64 18.03
N ARG A 144 13.61 -13.00 18.86
CA ARG A 144 12.53 -13.66 19.61
C ARG A 144 11.18 -13.61 18.90
N ASP A 145 11.00 -12.65 17.99
CA ASP A 145 9.78 -12.48 17.21
C ASP A 145 10.13 -12.66 15.74
N HIS A 146 9.90 -13.88 15.26
CA HIS A 146 10.10 -14.21 13.85
C HIS A 146 8.83 -13.91 13.09
N LEU A 147 8.99 -13.37 11.88
CA LEU A 147 7.88 -13.32 10.93
C LEU A 147 7.27 -14.71 10.78
N ALA A 148 5.95 -14.78 10.82
CA ALA A 148 5.23 -16.01 10.53
C ALA A 148 5.57 -16.50 9.11
N LYS A 149 5.52 -17.81 8.88
CA LYS A 149 5.81 -18.40 7.55
C LYS A 149 4.99 -17.75 6.42
N ALA A 150 3.75 -17.35 6.70
CA ALA A 150 2.90 -16.64 5.76
C ALA A 150 3.41 -15.22 5.43
N GLN A 151 3.96 -14.51 6.41
CA GLN A 151 4.55 -13.18 6.21
C GLN A 151 5.85 -13.26 5.41
N ILE A 152 6.70 -14.25 5.69
CA ILE A 152 7.90 -14.52 4.89
C ILE A 152 7.52 -14.84 3.44
N ARG A 153 6.51 -15.69 3.26
CA ARG A 153 5.99 -16.02 1.92
C ARG A 153 5.52 -14.77 1.17
N ALA A 154 4.77 -13.89 1.83
CA ALA A 154 4.30 -12.65 1.21
C ALA A 154 5.46 -11.75 0.74
N LEU A 155 6.57 -11.67 1.50
CA LEU A 155 7.77 -10.91 1.08
C LEU A 155 8.47 -11.57 -0.12
N VAL A 156 8.53 -12.91 -0.16
CA VAL A 156 9.12 -13.64 -1.29
C VAL A 156 8.27 -13.46 -2.55
N GLU A 157 6.94 -13.58 -2.44
CA GLU A 157 6.01 -13.37 -3.56
C GLU A 157 6.08 -11.93 -4.08
N LEU A 158 6.21 -10.94 -3.17
CA LEU A 158 6.41 -9.54 -3.55
C LEU A 158 7.74 -9.34 -4.30
N LYS A 159 8.84 -9.91 -3.80
CA LYS A 159 10.14 -9.85 -4.49
C LYS A 159 10.06 -10.45 -5.90
N GLN A 160 9.42 -11.60 -6.04
CA GLN A 160 9.22 -12.24 -7.35
C GLN A 160 8.37 -11.37 -8.28
N GLY A 161 7.32 -10.72 -7.77
CA GLY A 161 6.52 -9.77 -8.55
C GLY A 161 7.31 -8.55 -9.02
N LEU A 162 8.19 -8.01 -8.17
CA LEU A 162 9.10 -6.91 -8.53
C LEU A 162 10.11 -7.34 -9.60
N GLU A 163 10.69 -8.54 -9.48
CA GLU A 163 11.64 -9.09 -10.48
C GLU A 163 10.97 -9.33 -11.83
N GLU A 164 9.73 -9.83 -11.81
CA GLU A 164 8.90 -9.98 -13.01
C GLU A 164 8.62 -8.62 -13.66
N CYS A 165 8.18 -7.64 -12.87
CA CYS A 165 7.94 -6.29 -13.36
C CYS A 165 9.21 -5.70 -13.98
N GLN A 166 10.34 -5.75 -13.29
CA GLN A 166 11.62 -5.27 -13.81
C GLN A 166 11.97 -5.88 -15.17
N ARG A 167 11.83 -7.21 -15.30
CA ARG A 167 12.10 -7.90 -16.56
C ARG A 167 11.15 -7.48 -17.68
N GLN A 168 9.88 -7.24 -17.36
CA GLN A 168 8.91 -6.75 -18.33
C GLN A 168 9.23 -5.33 -18.79
N ASN A 169 9.59 -4.45 -17.87
CA ASN A 169 10.04 -3.09 -18.19
C ASN A 169 11.29 -3.11 -19.08
N GLU A 170 12.29 -3.93 -18.76
CA GLU A 170 13.50 -4.12 -19.58
C GLU A 170 13.16 -4.61 -21.00
N ALA A 171 12.30 -5.63 -21.12
CA ALA A 171 11.87 -6.16 -22.42
C ALA A 171 11.10 -5.13 -23.27
N GLN A 172 10.45 -4.17 -22.62
CA GLN A 172 9.67 -3.11 -23.24
C GLN A 172 10.49 -1.82 -23.46
N GLY A 173 11.68 -1.72 -22.88
CA GLY A 173 12.49 -0.50 -22.89
C GLY A 173 11.88 0.63 -22.05
N THR A 174 11.08 0.31 -21.03
CA THR A 174 10.42 1.29 -20.14
C THR A 174 11.15 1.38 -18.79
N GLU A 175 10.98 2.50 -18.08
CA GLU A 175 11.63 2.74 -16.79
C GLU A 175 11.05 1.85 -15.68
N PHE A 176 11.92 1.18 -14.91
CA PHE A 176 11.52 0.44 -13.71
C PHE A 176 11.56 1.36 -12.48
N VAL A 177 10.40 1.62 -11.88
CA VAL A 177 10.24 2.66 -10.84
C VAL A 177 10.31 2.16 -9.39
N TYR A 178 10.45 0.84 -9.17
CA TYR A 178 10.39 0.22 -7.84
C TYR A 178 11.75 -0.20 -7.27
N GLU A 179 12.84 0.45 -7.70
CA GLU A 179 14.21 0.10 -7.30
C GLU A 179 14.39 0.12 -5.78
N ARG A 180 13.90 1.17 -5.11
CA ARG A 180 14.04 1.31 -3.65
C ARG A 180 13.29 0.23 -2.90
N GLY A 181 12.06 -0.07 -3.32
CA GLY A 181 11.27 -1.15 -2.76
C GLY A 181 11.92 -2.53 -2.95
N MET A 182 12.50 -2.77 -4.13
CA MET A 182 13.24 -4.00 -4.44
C MET A 182 14.45 -4.20 -3.52
N ASP A 183 15.32 -3.20 -3.41
CA ASP A 183 16.50 -3.27 -2.56
C ASP A 183 16.12 -3.52 -1.10
N MET A 184 15.05 -2.87 -0.64
CA MET A 184 14.59 -2.98 0.73
C MET A 184 13.99 -4.36 1.05
N VAL A 185 13.20 -4.94 0.15
CA VAL A 185 12.64 -6.29 0.37
C VAL A 185 13.74 -7.35 0.36
N GLU A 186 14.76 -7.20 -0.49
CA GLU A 186 15.92 -8.09 -0.51
C GLU A 186 16.72 -8.01 0.80
N GLY A 187 16.94 -6.80 1.32
CA GLY A 187 17.58 -6.58 2.61
C GLY A 187 16.82 -7.28 3.75
N ILE A 188 15.50 -7.12 3.82
CA ILE A 188 14.66 -7.76 4.84
C ILE A 188 14.71 -9.29 4.72
N LEU A 189 14.58 -9.84 3.51
CA LEU A 189 14.64 -11.29 3.30
C LEU A 189 16.00 -11.88 3.70
N THR A 190 17.09 -11.11 3.54
CA THR A 190 18.42 -11.51 4.01
C THR A 190 18.51 -11.51 5.54
N MET A 191 17.84 -10.58 6.23
CA MET A 191 17.77 -10.57 7.70
C MET A 191 17.02 -11.78 8.24
N VAL A 192 15.94 -12.20 7.58
CA VAL A 192 15.06 -13.29 8.07
C VAL A 192 15.60 -14.69 7.75
N LYS A 193 16.51 -14.82 6.78
CA LYS A 193 17.20 -16.09 6.47
C LYS A 193 18.32 -16.45 7.47
N ARG A 194 18.75 -15.51 8.31
CA ARG A 194 19.79 -15.69 9.33
C ARG A 194 19.18 -16.15 10.65
#